data_AF-A0A955QIG0-F1
#
_entry.id   AF-A0A955QIG0-F1
#
_cell.length_a   1.000
_cell.length_b   1.000
_cell.length_c   1.000
_cell.angle_alpha   90.00
_cell.angle_beta   90.00
_cell.angle_gamma   90.00
#
_symmetry.space_group_name_H-M   'P 1'
#
loop_
_entity.id
_entity.type
_entity.pdbx_description
1 polymer ?
#
loop_
_entity_poly.entity_id
_entity_poly.type
_entity_poly.pdbx_seq_one_letter_code
_entity_poly.pdbx_strand_id
1 'polypeptide(L)'
;MKRAAELELNLPPDLHLEPDHASLPDSTWFGIDVSFTLVSPWYSKDDRPFHVLDNPVRKDRVFGVPFMSAASWKGLLRWACRMQAGLSGHLKTHDMKMDGWKDPSWIIHLFGNEKREDKGFRSGTLACYPTWFNKVDFEVINPHSRTRRAGTQPIYYEVVPAGTKGKLRLLYAPLPGEIERDKVTPADFIDSIIDSITALLETYGISAKRTAGWGTARIDTWTRPSDEPAKAEPRSPKKTLHSLQDLGALVREQAPAGSFTHKDAEKFKAEMKSRIAWKGGDQ
;
A
#
# COMPACT_ATOMS: atom_id res chain seq x y z
N MET A 1 11.75 -15.46 -23.21
CA MET A 1 12.53 -15.23 -21.98
C MET A 1 12.12 -16.30 -20.97
N LYS A 2 13.05 -17.16 -20.53
CA LYS A 2 12.80 -18.04 -19.38
C LYS A 2 12.94 -17.17 -18.13
N ARG A 3 11.83 -16.94 -17.40
CA ARG A 3 11.90 -16.33 -16.06
C ARG A 3 12.72 -17.24 -15.15
N ALA A 4 13.58 -16.67 -14.32
CA ALA A 4 14.20 -17.43 -13.25
C ALA A 4 13.09 -17.98 -12.33
N ALA A 5 13.34 -19.11 -11.66
CA ALA A 5 12.33 -19.72 -10.81
C ALA A 5 11.86 -18.74 -9.73
N GLU A 6 10.55 -18.47 -9.67
CA GLU A 6 9.93 -17.64 -8.64
C GLU A 6 10.24 -18.22 -7.25
N LEU A 7 10.82 -17.41 -6.36
CA LEU A 7 11.07 -17.81 -4.98
C LEU A 7 9.90 -17.38 -4.10
N GLU A 8 9.21 -18.33 -3.49
CA GLU A 8 8.16 -18.05 -2.49
C GLU A 8 8.75 -17.94 -1.08
N LEU A 9 8.46 -16.83 -0.40
CA LEU A 9 8.95 -16.46 0.92
C LEU A 9 7.76 -16.19 1.84
N ASN A 10 7.48 -17.12 2.76
CA ASN A 10 6.33 -16.98 3.67
C ASN A 10 6.79 -16.57 5.07
N LEU A 11 6.09 -15.60 5.67
CA LEU A 11 6.27 -15.27 7.07
C LEU A 11 5.66 -16.36 7.96
N PRO A 12 6.27 -16.66 9.12
CA PRO A 12 5.63 -17.51 10.11
C PRO A 12 4.26 -16.94 10.53
N PRO A 13 3.17 -17.72 10.43
CA PRO A 13 1.82 -17.23 10.69
C PRO A 13 1.62 -16.77 12.14
N ASP A 14 2.36 -17.37 13.07
CA ASP A 14 2.24 -17.13 14.52
C ASP A 14 2.76 -15.75 14.98
N LEU A 15 3.41 -14.99 14.09
CA LEU A 15 3.97 -13.68 14.44
C LEU A 15 2.93 -12.55 14.45
N HIS A 16 1.76 -12.76 13.83
CA HIS A 16 0.66 -11.79 13.80
C HIS A 16 1.12 -10.34 13.51
N LEU A 17 2.00 -10.16 12.52
CA LEU A 17 2.59 -8.84 12.18
C LEU A 17 1.61 -7.88 11.50
N GLU A 18 0.42 -8.37 11.17
CA GLU A 18 -0.62 -7.58 10.52
C GLU A 18 -1.61 -7.10 11.59
N PRO A 19 -1.89 -5.80 11.68
CA PRO A 19 -2.85 -5.29 12.65
C PRO A 19 -4.26 -5.80 12.34
N ASP A 20 -5.01 -6.10 13.37
CA ASP A 20 -6.43 -6.37 13.29
C ASP A 20 -7.21 -5.09 13.62
N HIS A 21 -7.95 -4.57 12.63
CA HIS A 21 -8.78 -3.39 12.80
C HIS A 21 -10.20 -3.72 13.30
N ALA A 22 -10.53 -5.01 13.53
CA ALA A 22 -11.88 -5.43 13.88
C ALA A 22 -12.40 -4.88 15.21
N SER A 23 -11.49 -4.61 16.16
CA SER A 23 -11.83 -3.99 17.44
C SER A 23 -10.95 -2.77 17.67
N LEU A 24 -11.54 -1.58 17.54
CA LEU A 24 -10.85 -0.32 17.82
C LEU A 24 -11.28 0.20 19.19
N PRO A 25 -10.33 0.68 20.02
CA PRO A 25 -10.62 1.15 21.38
C PRO A 25 -11.55 2.36 21.46
N ASP A 26 -11.51 3.23 20.43
CA ASP A 26 -12.22 4.50 20.42
C ASP A 26 -13.17 4.57 19.21
N SER A 27 -14.35 5.18 19.41
CA SER A 27 -15.37 5.32 18.38
C SER A 27 -14.90 6.21 17.22
N THR A 28 -14.05 7.19 17.49
CA THR A 28 -13.48 8.13 16.51
C THR A 28 -12.43 7.49 15.60
N TRP A 29 -11.91 6.32 15.98
CA TRP A 29 -10.89 5.63 15.21
C TRP A 29 -11.53 4.82 14.07
N PHE A 30 -10.79 4.70 12.97
CA PHE A 30 -11.15 3.81 11.87
C PHE A 30 -9.93 3.27 11.13
N GLY A 31 -10.03 2.01 10.69
CA GLY A 31 -9.05 1.37 9.84
C GLY A 31 -9.43 1.46 8.36
N ILE A 32 -8.42 1.55 7.49
CA ILE A 32 -8.57 1.42 6.03
C ILE A 32 -7.65 0.30 5.57
N ASP A 33 -8.25 -0.77 5.06
CA ASP A 33 -7.55 -1.92 4.51
C ASP A 33 -7.83 -2.05 3.02
N VAL A 34 -6.78 -2.07 2.20
CA VAL A 34 -6.89 -2.19 0.75
C VAL A 34 -6.05 -3.36 0.28
N SER A 35 -6.72 -4.38 -0.24
CA SER A 35 -6.07 -5.49 -0.93
C SER A 35 -5.83 -5.10 -2.39
N PHE A 36 -4.61 -5.31 -2.87
CA PHE A 36 -4.21 -4.99 -4.23
C PHE A 36 -3.31 -6.07 -4.83
N THR A 37 -3.26 -6.11 -6.15
CA THR A 37 -2.34 -6.96 -6.92
C THR A 37 -1.43 -6.09 -7.77
N LEU A 38 -0.12 -6.28 -7.67
CA LEU A 38 0.86 -5.57 -8.49
C LEU A 38 0.62 -5.84 -9.98
N VAL A 39 0.48 -4.78 -10.77
CA VAL A 39 0.38 -4.84 -12.23
C VAL A 39 1.77 -4.81 -12.86
N SER A 40 2.71 -4.09 -12.23
CA SER A 40 4.11 -4.04 -12.64
C SER A 40 5.06 -4.35 -11.47
N PRO A 41 6.32 -4.73 -11.75
CA PRO A 41 7.25 -5.11 -10.70
C PRO A 41 7.45 -4.02 -9.65
N TRP A 42 7.59 -4.42 -8.39
CA TRP A 42 7.91 -3.50 -7.30
C TRP A 42 9.38 -3.64 -6.89
N TYR A 43 10.03 -2.50 -6.65
CA TYR A 43 11.41 -2.43 -6.22
C TYR A 43 11.60 -1.33 -5.20
N SER A 44 12.28 -1.66 -4.12
CA SER A 44 12.91 -0.70 -3.21
C SER A 44 14.30 -1.23 -2.94
N LYS A 45 15.32 -0.37 -2.97
CA LYS A 45 16.70 -0.82 -2.79
C LYS A 45 16.93 -1.27 -1.35
N ASP A 46 17.57 -2.43 -1.16
CA ASP A 46 18.12 -2.83 0.13
C ASP A 46 19.52 -2.22 0.33
N ASP A 47 19.84 -1.93 1.59
CA ASP A 47 21.11 -1.33 2.01
C ASP A 47 22.05 -2.36 2.66
N ARG A 48 21.77 -3.66 2.49
CA ARG A 48 22.60 -4.74 3.04
C ARG A 48 24.02 -4.70 2.48
N PRO A 49 25.04 -4.63 3.34
CA PRO A 49 26.42 -4.83 2.91
C PRO A 49 26.61 -6.21 2.28
N PHE A 50 27.43 -6.30 1.22
CA PHE A 50 27.84 -7.55 0.58
C PHE A 50 26.74 -8.36 -0.13
N HIS A 51 25.71 -7.71 -0.67
CA HIS A 51 24.77 -8.41 -1.56
C HIS A 51 25.44 -8.79 -2.89
N VAL A 52 25.10 -9.96 -3.44
CA VAL A 52 25.64 -10.48 -4.71
C VAL A 52 25.25 -9.63 -5.93
N LEU A 53 24.19 -8.83 -5.79
CA LEU A 53 23.63 -7.97 -6.83
C LEU A 53 23.73 -6.52 -6.39
N ASP A 54 23.90 -5.62 -7.36
CA ASP A 54 23.97 -4.17 -7.12
C ASP A 54 22.63 -3.55 -6.69
N ASN A 55 21.54 -4.19 -7.10
CA ASN A 55 20.16 -3.73 -6.89
C ASN A 55 19.31 -4.80 -6.19
N PRO A 56 19.62 -5.13 -4.93
CA PRO A 56 18.80 -6.04 -4.15
C PRO A 56 17.47 -5.40 -3.77
N VAL A 57 16.42 -6.21 -3.70
CA VAL A 57 15.13 -5.76 -3.20
C VAL A 57 15.17 -5.68 -1.68
N ARG A 58 14.56 -4.64 -1.12
CA ARG A 58 14.48 -4.42 0.33
C ARG A 58 13.79 -5.59 1.02
N LYS A 59 14.52 -6.26 1.90
CA LYS A 59 14.04 -7.40 2.69
C LYS A 59 14.18 -7.14 4.18
N ASP A 60 13.28 -7.71 4.96
CA ASP A 60 13.41 -7.70 6.42
C ASP A 60 14.65 -8.48 6.88
N ARG A 61 15.34 -7.94 7.88
CA ARG A 61 16.65 -8.47 8.34
C ARG A 61 16.54 -9.84 8.97
N VAL A 62 15.42 -10.16 9.60
CA VAL A 62 15.21 -11.42 10.34
C VAL A 62 14.67 -12.48 9.39
N PHE A 63 13.60 -12.17 8.65
CA PHE A 63 12.89 -13.17 7.85
C PHE A 63 13.37 -13.26 6.40
N GLY A 64 14.12 -12.27 5.92
CA GLY A 64 14.55 -12.22 4.52
C GLY A 64 13.41 -11.99 3.53
N VAL A 65 12.23 -11.61 4.01
CA VAL A 65 11.02 -11.40 3.21
C VAL A 65 10.98 -9.96 2.68
N PRO A 66 10.69 -9.74 1.38
CA PRO A 66 10.54 -8.40 0.83
C PRO A 66 9.36 -7.68 1.44
N PHE A 67 9.53 -6.39 1.77
CA PHE A 67 8.46 -5.61 2.38
C PHE A 67 8.52 -4.13 2.01
N MET A 68 7.34 -3.52 1.90
CA MET A 68 7.18 -2.09 1.84
C MET A 68 7.02 -1.54 3.25
N SER A 69 7.90 -0.63 3.66
CA SER A 69 7.90 -0.10 5.01
C SER A 69 6.74 0.86 5.27
N ALA A 70 6.30 0.95 6.54
CA ALA A 70 5.33 1.95 6.99
C ALA A 70 5.75 3.39 6.64
N ALA A 71 7.05 3.70 6.75
CA ALA A 71 7.59 5.01 6.41
C ALA A 71 7.48 5.31 4.92
N SER A 72 7.75 4.31 4.06
CA SER A 72 7.59 4.42 2.61
C SER A 72 6.13 4.67 2.23
N TRP A 73 5.19 3.94 2.86
CA TRP A 73 3.76 4.18 2.70
C TRP A 73 3.37 5.60 3.12
N LYS A 74 3.77 6.02 4.32
CA LYS A 74 3.46 7.36 4.85
C LYS A 74 3.97 8.47 3.91
N GLY A 75 5.20 8.34 3.41
CA GLY A 75 5.80 9.32 2.50
C GLY A 75 5.08 9.39 1.15
N LEU A 76 4.81 8.24 0.53
CA LEU A 76 4.11 8.17 -0.75
C LEU A 76 2.66 8.63 -0.64
N LEU A 77 1.97 8.25 0.42
CA LEU A 77 0.58 8.65 0.65
C LEU A 77 0.47 10.15 0.93
N ARG A 78 1.36 10.72 1.76
CA ARG A 78 1.42 12.18 1.96
C ARG A 78 1.63 12.90 0.63
N TRP A 79 2.54 12.40 -0.21
CA TRP A 79 2.77 12.97 -1.53
C TRP A 79 1.54 12.85 -2.44
N ALA A 80 0.85 11.71 -2.45
CA ALA A 80 -0.38 11.52 -3.23
C ALA A 80 -1.50 12.48 -2.75
N CYS A 81 -1.66 12.64 -1.44
CA CYS A 81 -2.60 13.61 -0.86
C CYS A 81 -2.26 15.05 -1.26
N ARG A 82 -0.97 15.42 -1.27
CA ARG A 82 -0.55 16.75 -1.77
C ARG A 82 -0.88 16.93 -3.25
N MET A 83 -0.69 15.89 -4.07
CA MET A 83 -1.06 15.92 -5.49
C MET A 83 -2.56 16.13 -5.68
N GLN A 84 -3.38 15.42 -4.90
CA GLN A 84 -4.84 15.59 -4.90
C GLN A 84 -5.26 16.99 -4.45
N ALA A 85 -4.55 17.57 -3.48
CA ALA A 85 -4.78 18.93 -2.99
C ALA A 85 -4.29 20.05 -3.94
N GLY A 86 -3.76 19.72 -5.12
CA GLY A 86 -3.36 20.71 -6.12
C GLY A 86 -1.86 21.05 -6.16
N LEU A 87 -1.00 20.27 -5.50
CA LEU A 87 0.47 20.46 -5.56
C LEU A 87 0.99 20.50 -7.01
N SER A 88 0.39 19.72 -7.91
CA SER A 88 0.77 19.71 -9.33
C SER A 88 0.62 21.07 -10.01
N GLY A 89 -0.42 21.84 -9.67
CA GLY A 89 -0.63 23.20 -10.16
C GLY A 89 0.36 24.20 -9.55
N HIS A 90 0.66 24.03 -8.25
CA HIS A 90 1.67 24.84 -7.58
C HIS A 90 3.06 24.66 -8.21
N LEU A 91 3.49 23.41 -8.43
CA LEU A 91 4.79 23.10 -9.03
C LEU A 91 4.94 23.70 -10.43
N LYS A 92 3.89 23.67 -11.25
CA LYS A 92 3.92 24.29 -12.60
C LYS A 92 4.11 25.81 -12.54
N THR A 93 3.55 26.46 -11.52
CA THR A 93 3.61 27.92 -11.35
C THR A 93 4.91 28.39 -10.70
N HIS A 94 5.61 27.51 -9.97
CA HIS A 94 6.80 27.83 -9.19
C HIS A 94 8.05 27.08 -9.69
N ASP A 95 8.17 26.88 -11.01
CA ASP A 95 9.37 26.29 -11.64
C ASP A 95 9.77 24.93 -11.04
N MET A 96 8.78 24.07 -10.79
CA MET A 96 8.90 22.75 -10.17
C MET A 96 9.47 22.77 -8.74
N LYS A 97 9.44 23.91 -8.05
CA LYS A 97 9.86 24.05 -6.65
C LYS A 97 8.67 23.97 -5.70
N MET A 98 8.95 23.43 -4.52
CA MET A 98 8.02 23.35 -3.38
C MET A 98 8.00 24.65 -2.54
N ASP A 99 8.81 25.64 -2.88
CA ASP A 99 8.94 26.87 -2.10
C ASP A 99 7.59 27.60 -2.02
N GLY A 100 7.15 27.89 -0.80
CA GLY A 100 5.85 28.53 -0.55
C GLY A 100 4.65 27.58 -0.47
N TRP A 101 4.81 26.29 -0.79
CA TRP A 101 3.74 25.30 -0.60
C TRP A 101 3.41 25.13 0.89
N LYS A 102 2.13 25.24 1.24
CA LYS A 102 1.62 24.96 2.58
C LYS A 102 0.63 23.81 2.49
N ASP A 103 0.90 22.76 3.27
CA ASP A 103 -0.02 21.63 3.36
C ASP A 103 -1.38 22.11 3.93
N PRO A 104 -2.52 21.72 3.31
CA PRO A 104 -3.83 21.85 3.89
C PRO A 104 -3.92 21.26 5.31
N SER A 105 -4.81 21.80 6.14
CA SER A 105 -5.00 21.38 7.53
C SER A 105 -5.21 19.88 7.68
N TRP A 106 -6.01 19.26 6.81
CA TRP A 106 -6.27 17.82 6.84
C TRP A 106 -5.03 16.97 6.53
N ILE A 107 -4.11 17.44 5.66
CA ILE A 107 -2.84 16.75 5.39
C ILE A 107 -1.92 16.85 6.60
N ILE A 108 -1.84 18.02 7.23
CA ILE A 108 -1.06 18.20 8.47
C ILE A 108 -1.64 17.33 9.58
N HIS A 109 -2.95 17.28 9.72
CA HIS A 109 -3.64 16.44 10.70
C HIS A 109 -3.27 14.95 10.54
N LEU A 110 -3.35 14.42 9.31
CA LEU A 110 -3.04 13.01 9.06
C LEU A 110 -1.56 12.68 9.19
N PHE A 111 -0.65 13.51 8.67
CA PHE A 111 0.75 13.15 8.52
C PHE A 111 1.71 13.81 9.52
N GLY A 112 1.28 14.89 10.17
CA GLY A 112 2.09 15.74 11.03
C GLY A 112 2.84 16.83 10.26
N ASN A 113 3.40 17.79 10.99
CA ASN A 113 4.24 18.85 10.41
C ASN A 113 5.69 18.37 10.18
N GLU A 114 6.42 19.11 9.37
CA GLU A 114 7.82 18.81 9.09
C GLU A 114 8.70 19.26 10.27
N LYS A 115 9.75 18.49 10.58
CA LYS A 115 10.63 18.71 11.74
C LYS A 115 11.38 20.05 11.77
N ARG A 116 11.23 20.92 10.76
CA ARG A 116 11.85 22.25 10.70
C ARG A 116 11.15 23.28 11.59
N GLU A 117 10.01 22.95 12.19
CA GLU A 117 9.33 23.80 13.17
C GLU A 117 9.80 23.46 14.59
N ASP A 118 10.87 24.11 15.06
CA ASP A 118 11.54 23.87 16.36
C ASP A 118 10.63 24.03 17.60
N LYS A 119 9.40 24.57 17.45
CA LYS A 119 8.42 24.77 18.52
C LYS A 119 7.03 24.34 18.07
N GLY A 120 6.82 23.03 17.95
CA GLY A 120 5.50 22.49 17.67
C GLY A 120 5.50 21.19 16.86
N PHE A 121 6.52 20.34 16.97
CA PHE A 121 6.53 19.05 16.31
C PHE A 121 5.29 18.23 16.72
N ARG A 122 4.51 17.80 15.74
CA ARG A 122 3.27 17.07 15.92
C ARG A 122 3.31 15.81 15.08
N SER A 123 3.13 14.66 15.74
CA SER A 123 2.85 13.43 15.03
C SER A 123 1.48 13.53 14.38
N GLY A 124 1.35 13.05 13.16
CA GLY A 124 0.05 12.91 12.51
C GLY A 124 -0.79 11.81 13.15
N THR A 125 -2.09 11.86 12.87
CA THR A 125 -3.12 10.92 13.38
C THR A 125 -3.23 9.63 12.57
N LEU A 126 -2.57 9.55 11.42
CA LEU A 126 -2.57 8.37 10.55
C LEU A 126 -1.33 7.50 10.78
N ALA A 127 -1.58 6.27 11.26
CA ALA A 127 -0.59 5.21 11.33
C ALA A 127 -0.62 4.36 10.05
N CYS A 128 0.56 4.16 9.45
CA CYS A 128 0.74 3.25 8.32
C CYS A 128 1.42 1.97 8.79
N TYR A 129 1.05 0.83 8.22
CA TYR A 129 1.68 -0.46 8.52
C TYR A 129 2.50 -0.98 7.34
N PRO A 130 3.52 -1.82 7.59
CA PRO A 130 4.27 -2.43 6.51
C PRO A 130 3.40 -3.40 5.69
N THR A 131 3.71 -3.50 4.40
CA THR A 131 3.15 -4.54 3.53
C THR A 131 4.23 -5.57 3.24
N TRP A 132 3.91 -6.84 3.49
CA TRP A 132 4.81 -7.95 3.26
C TRP A 132 4.49 -8.61 1.92
N PHE A 133 5.52 -8.95 1.15
CA PHE A 133 5.39 -9.65 -0.12
C PHE A 133 5.99 -11.04 -0.01
N ASN A 134 5.38 -12.02 -0.67
CA ASN A 134 5.81 -13.42 -0.57
C ASN A 134 6.56 -13.93 -1.81
N LYS A 135 6.90 -13.05 -2.76
CA LYS A 135 7.57 -13.44 -4.01
C LYS A 135 8.76 -12.54 -4.32
N VAL A 136 9.79 -13.16 -4.88
CA VAL A 136 10.96 -12.49 -5.45
C VAL A 136 11.23 -13.04 -6.84
N ASP A 137 11.53 -12.15 -7.77
CA ASP A 137 11.96 -12.46 -9.14
C ASP A 137 13.10 -11.50 -9.55
N PHE A 138 13.65 -11.68 -10.76
CA PHE A 138 14.71 -10.86 -11.30
C PHE A 138 14.28 -10.19 -12.61
N GLU A 139 14.47 -8.88 -12.67
CA GLU A 139 14.23 -8.07 -13.86
C GLU A 139 15.53 -7.51 -14.42
N VAL A 140 15.61 -7.42 -15.75
CA VAL A 140 16.80 -6.91 -16.44
C VAL A 140 16.43 -5.68 -17.24
N ILE A 141 17.06 -4.55 -16.89
CA ILE A 141 16.97 -3.33 -17.69
C ILE A 141 18.26 -3.21 -18.49
N ASN A 142 18.16 -3.18 -19.82
CA ASN A 142 19.30 -2.92 -20.69
C ASN A 142 19.17 -1.51 -21.29
N PRO A 143 19.90 -0.49 -20.78
CA PRO A 143 19.91 0.83 -21.38
C PRO A 143 20.52 0.76 -22.79
N HIS A 144 19.86 1.37 -23.76
CA HIS A 144 20.36 1.43 -25.13
C HIS A 144 21.05 2.76 -25.40
N SER A 145 22.19 2.71 -26.09
CA SER A 145 22.85 3.93 -26.56
C SER A 145 22.00 4.58 -27.66
N ARG A 146 21.69 5.88 -27.52
CA ARG A 146 20.90 6.63 -28.52
C ARG A 146 21.63 6.75 -29.86
N THR A 147 22.97 6.71 -29.86
CA THR A 147 23.79 6.82 -31.08
C THR A 147 23.97 5.49 -31.81
N ARG A 148 24.20 4.40 -31.07
CA ARG A 148 24.47 3.07 -31.66
C ARG A 148 23.24 2.15 -31.75
N ARG A 149 22.12 2.51 -31.10
CA ARG A 149 20.90 1.69 -30.90
C ARG A 149 21.15 0.27 -30.36
N ALA A 150 22.35 -0.02 -29.89
CA ALA A 150 22.73 -1.27 -29.26
C ALA A 150 22.54 -1.16 -27.73
N GLY A 151 22.14 -2.28 -27.13
CA GLY A 151 22.16 -2.45 -25.68
C GLY A 151 23.57 -2.29 -25.14
N THR A 152 23.69 -1.62 -24.00
CA THR A 152 24.96 -1.42 -23.32
C THR A 152 25.20 -2.57 -22.34
N GLN A 153 25.23 -2.29 -21.05
CA GLN A 153 25.41 -3.29 -20.01
C GLN A 153 24.06 -3.59 -19.36
N PRO A 154 23.57 -4.84 -19.40
CA PRO A 154 22.36 -5.24 -18.70
C PRO A 154 22.49 -4.98 -17.19
N ILE A 155 21.49 -4.33 -16.61
CA ILE A 155 21.42 -4.04 -15.18
C ILE A 155 20.37 -4.94 -14.56
N TYR A 156 20.80 -5.81 -13.65
CA TYR A 156 19.95 -6.74 -12.94
C TYR A 156 19.33 -6.08 -11.71
N TYR A 157 18.04 -6.35 -11.50
CA TYR A 157 17.27 -5.95 -10.35
C TYR A 157 16.63 -7.18 -9.74
N GLU A 158 16.79 -7.34 -8.44
CA GLU A 158 15.89 -8.19 -7.69
C GLU A 158 14.60 -7.39 -7.43
N VAL A 159 13.44 -7.99 -7.66
CA VAL A 159 12.14 -7.31 -7.58
C VAL A 159 11.10 -8.21 -6.94
N VAL A 160 10.00 -7.61 -6.51
CA VAL A 160 8.74 -8.33 -6.32
C VAL A 160 8.00 -8.35 -7.65
N PRO A 161 7.68 -9.52 -8.22
CA PRO A 161 7.11 -9.61 -9.57
C PRO A 161 5.67 -9.09 -9.64
N ALA A 162 5.26 -8.70 -10.84
CA ALA A 162 3.85 -8.44 -11.15
C ALA A 162 3.00 -9.70 -10.86
N GLY A 163 1.74 -9.48 -10.49
CA GLY A 163 0.82 -10.52 -10.03
C GLY A 163 0.93 -10.83 -8.53
N THR A 164 1.93 -10.27 -7.83
CA THR A 164 2.04 -10.45 -6.37
C THR A 164 0.97 -9.63 -5.64
N LYS A 165 0.31 -10.25 -4.67
CA LYS A 165 -0.70 -9.61 -3.83
C LYS A 165 -0.04 -8.83 -2.69
N GLY A 166 -0.65 -7.72 -2.30
CA GLY A 166 -0.27 -6.91 -1.16
C GLY A 166 -1.48 -6.32 -0.47
N LYS A 167 -1.27 -5.83 0.75
CA LYS A 167 -2.30 -5.15 1.55
C LYS A 167 -1.75 -3.84 2.10
N LEU A 168 -2.39 -2.74 1.75
CA LEU A 168 -2.19 -1.45 2.39
C LEU A 168 -3.11 -1.40 3.61
N ARG A 169 -2.53 -1.11 4.78
CA ARG A 169 -3.29 -0.96 6.03
C ARG A 169 -2.94 0.36 6.67
N LEU A 170 -3.98 1.09 7.02
CA LEU A 170 -3.91 2.39 7.67
C LEU A 170 -4.83 2.39 8.88
N LEU A 171 -4.39 3.04 9.95
CA LEU A 171 -5.22 3.31 11.12
C LEU A 171 -5.29 4.82 11.34
N TYR A 172 -6.49 5.38 11.29
CA TYR A 172 -6.77 6.71 11.77
C TYR A 172 -7.09 6.63 13.26
N ALA A 173 -6.23 7.25 14.08
CA ALA A 173 -6.30 7.22 15.53
C ALA A 173 -5.91 8.59 16.13
N PRO A 174 -6.82 9.58 16.09
CA PRO A 174 -6.58 10.87 16.73
C PRO A 174 -6.58 10.72 18.25
N LEU A 175 -5.77 11.54 18.92
CA LEU A 175 -5.88 11.72 20.37
C LEU A 175 -7.11 12.59 20.69
N PRO A 176 -7.66 12.51 21.92
CA PRO A 176 -8.75 13.37 22.34
C PRO A 176 -8.43 14.86 22.14
N GLY A 177 -9.32 15.60 21.48
CA GLY A 177 -9.18 17.04 21.22
C GLY A 177 -8.40 17.41 19.95
N GLU A 178 -7.81 16.45 19.22
CA GLU A 178 -7.00 16.78 18.02
C GLU A 178 -7.85 17.22 16.83
N ILE A 179 -9.05 16.64 16.68
CA ILE A 179 -9.98 16.96 15.60
C ILE A 179 -10.44 18.42 15.72
N GLU A 180 -10.86 18.82 16.92
CA GLU A 180 -11.34 20.17 17.24
C GLU A 180 -10.22 21.19 17.12
N ARG A 181 -9.03 20.86 17.65
CA ARG A 181 -7.84 21.71 17.56
C ARG A 181 -7.45 21.99 16.11
N ASP A 182 -7.48 20.96 15.27
CA ASP A 182 -7.08 21.07 13.87
C ASP A 182 -8.18 21.59 12.95
N LYS A 183 -9.40 21.73 13.50
CA LYS A 183 -10.59 22.22 12.78
C LYS A 183 -10.85 21.41 11.51
N VAL A 184 -10.75 20.10 11.63
CA VAL A 184 -10.97 19.14 10.53
C VAL A 184 -12.19 18.29 10.83
N THR A 185 -12.94 17.93 9.80
CA THR A 185 -13.98 16.90 9.90
C THR A 185 -13.52 15.68 9.11
N PRO A 186 -13.47 14.48 9.70
CA PRO A 186 -13.04 13.28 8.96
C PRO A 186 -13.86 13.01 7.69
N ALA A 187 -15.15 13.34 7.69
CA ALA A 187 -16.02 13.21 6.52
C ALA A 187 -15.63 14.12 5.34
N ASP A 188 -14.93 15.23 5.60
CA ASP A 188 -14.55 16.20 4.56
C ASP A 188 -13.32 15.73 3.78
N PHE A 189 -12.39 15.02 4.42
CA PHE A 189 -11.15 14.57 3.77
C PHE A 189 -11.16 13.08 3.37
N ILE A 190 -12.16 12.29 3.80
CA ILE A 190 -12.17 10.85 3.54
C ILE A 190 -12.21 10.51 2.04
N ASP A 191 -12.92 11.29 1.23
CA ASP A 191 -12.91 11.09 -0.22
C ASP A 191 -11.53 11.40 -0.79
N SER A 192 -10.90 12.47 -0.30
CA SER A 192 -9.57 12.88 -0.74
C SER A 192 -8.51 11.83 -0.41
N ILE A 193 -8.56 11.18 0.76
CA ILE A 193 -7.62 10.10 1.09
C ILE A 193 -7.88 8.85 0.24
N ILE A 194 -9.14 8.48 0.00
CA ILE A 194 -9.50 7.34 -0.86
C ILE A 194 -9.03 7.58 -2.30
N ASP A 195 -9.29 8.76 -2.85
CA ASP A 195 -8.84 9.15 -4.18
C ASP A 195 -7.31 9.17 -4.27
N SER A 196 -6.64 9.62 -3.22
CA SER A 196 -5.17 9.61 -3.14
C SER A 196 -4.60 8.19 -3.14
N ILE A 197 -5.22 7.25 -2.41
CA ILE A 197 -4.82 5.84 -2.39
C ILE A 197 -5.02 5.21 -3.77
N THR A 198 -6.18 5.45 -4.39
CA THR A 198 -6.50 4.96 -5.74
C THR A 198 -5.50 5.47 -6.77
N ALA A 199 -5.25 6.78 -6.80
CA ALA A 199 -4.27 7.38 -7.69
C ALA A 199 -2.85 6.85 -7.44
N LEU A 200 -2.47 6.66 -6.17
CA LEU A 200 -1.16 6.13 -5.79
C LEU A 200 -0.95 4.69 -6.30
N LEU A 201 -1.94 3.82 -6.11
CA LEU A 201 -1.83 2.41 -6.53
C LEU A 201 -1.95 2.26 -8.04
N GLU A 202 -2.98 2.86 -8.65
CA GLU A 202 -3.35 2.56 -10.03
C GLU A 202 -2.63 3.43 -11.06
N THR A 203 -2.20 4.64 -10.68
CA THR A 203 -1.59 5.60 -11.62
C THR A 203 -0.12 5.88 -11.32
N TYR A 204 0.22 6.26 -10.09
CA TYR A 204 1.58 6.73 -9.77
C TYR A 204 2.58 5.60 -9.51
N GLY A 205 2.11 4.52 -8.91
CA GLY A 205 2.92 3.39 -8.48
C GLY A 205 3.68 3.63 -7.16
N ILE A 206 3.99 2.52 -6.49
CA ILE A 206 4.59 2.48 -5.14
C ILE A 206 6.05 2.00 -5.12
N SER A 207 6.66 1.80 -6.29
CA SER A 207 8.07 1.38 -6.45
C SER A 207 9.03 2.58 -6.38
N ALA A 208 10.31 2.34 -6.12
CA ALA A 208 11.36 3.36 -6.30
C ALA A 208 11.55 3.74 -7.78
N LYS A 209 11.15 2.88 -8.72
CA LYS A 209 11.30 3.08 -10.17
C LYS A 209 10.02 3.50 -10.91
N ARG A 210 9.24 4.40 -10.32
CA ARG A 210 7.95 4.87 -10.89
C ARG A 210 8.06 5.42 -12.31
N THR A 211 9.13 6.16 -12.61
CA THR A 211 9.36 6.73 -13.94
C THR A 211 9.62 5.68 -15.02
N ALA A 212 10.02 4.47 -14.63
CA ALA A 212 10.13 3.31 -15.51
C ALA A 212 8.84 2.45 -15.54
N GLY A 213 7.74 2.95 -14.98
CA GLY A 213 6.44 2.28 -14.93
C GLY A 213 6.30 1.20 -13.85
N TRP A 214 7.23 1.14 -12.89
CA TRP A 214 7.25 0.11 -11.85
C TRP A 214 6.34 0.46 -10.67
N GLY A 215 5.78 -0.58 -10.04
CA GLY A 215 5.01 -0.52 -8.80
C GLY A 215 3.56 -0.09 -8.96
N THR A 216 2.98 -0.09 -10.16
CA THR A 216 1.52 0.09 -10.29
C THR A 216 0.82 -1.17 -9.81
N ALA A 217 -0.39 -0.99 -9.28
CA ALA A 217 -1.20 -2.05 -8.71
C ALA A 217 -2.66 -1.83 -9.07
N ARG A 218 -3.41 -2.93 -9.18
CA ARG A 218 -4.86 -2.92 -9.29
C ARG A 218 -5.43 -3.14 -7.90
N ILE A 219 -6.42 -2.33 -7.53
CA ILE A 219 -7.16 -2.56 -6.28
C ILE A 219 -8.10 -3.75 -6.50
N ASP A 220 -8.02 -4.73 -5.60
CA ASP A 220 -8.90 -5.89 -5.64
C ASP A 220 -10.10 -5.68 -4.69
N THR A 221 -9.88 -5.19 -3.46
CA THR A 221 -10.95 -5.01 -2.47
C THR A 221 -10.57 -3.99 -1.41
N TRP A 222 -11.54 -3.19 -0.97
CA TRP A 222 -11.47 -2.41 0.26
C TRP A 222 -12.09 -3.24 1.37
N THR A 223 -11.28 -3.73 2.29
CA THR A 223 -11.74 -4.62 3.36
C THR A 223 -12.28 -3.80 4.51
N ARG A 224 -13.47 -4.18 4.99
CA ARG A 224 -14.06 -3.62 6.20
C ARG A 224 -13.33 -4.18 7.41
N PRO A 225 -13.18 -3.40 8.48
CA PRO A 225 -12.79 -3.96 9.77
C PRO A 225 -13.81 -4.97 10.33
N SER A 226 -15.05 -5.00 9.82
CA SER A 226 -16.15 -5.82 10.36
C SER A 226 -16.55 -7.03 9.52
N ASP A 227 -15.85 -7.36 8.42
CA ASP A 227 -16.10 -8.63 7.75
C ASP A 227 -15.32 -9.70 8.54
N GLU A 228 -16.03 -10.61 9.22
CA GLU A 228 -15.45 -11.75 9.94
C GLU A 228 -14.31 -12.35 9.11
N PRO A 229 -13.16 -12.72 9.71
CA PRO A 229 -12.25 -13.61 9.02
C PRO A 229 -13.09 -14.84 8.65
N ALA A 230 -13.14 -15.18 7.37
CA ALA A 230 -13.76 -16.41 6.91
C ALA A 230 -13.33 -17.50 7.88
N LYS A 231 -14.29 -18.02 8.67
CA LYS A 231 -14.04 -19.04 9.68
C LYS A 231 -13.14 -20.06 9.04
N ALA A 232 -11.92 -20.20 9.56
CA ALA A 232 -11.09 -21.34 9.22
C ALA A 232 -11.96 -22.55 9.52
N GLU A 233 -12.41 -23.25 8.48
CA GLU A 233 -13.12 -24.50 8.65
C GLU A 233 -12.27 -25.37 9.57
N PRO A 234 -12.85 -25.94 10.64
CA PRO A 234 -12.10 -26.83 11.50
C PRO A 234 -11.50 -27.93 10.63
N ARG A 235 -10.17 -28.04 10.64
CA ARG A 235 -9.39 -29.07 9.94
C ARG A 235 -10.10 -30.40 10.12
N SER A 236 -10.65 -30.92 9.03
CA SER A 236 -11.18 -32.28 8.99
C SER A 236 -10.01 -33.26 9.21
N PRO A 237 -10.22 -34.33 10.00
CA PRO A 237 -9.16 -35.29 10.28
C PRO A 237 -8.77 -36.00 8.97
N LYS A 238 -7.46 -36.07 8.74
CA LYS A 238 -6.75 -36.70 7.62
C LYS A 238 -7.58 -37.79 6.92
N LYS A 239 -8.08 -37.48 5.72
CA LYS A 239 -8.45 -38.52 4.74
C LYS A 239 -7.23 -38.81 3.86
N THR A 240 -6.80 -40.06 3.88
CA THR A 240 -5.79 -40.62 2.98
C THR A 240 -6.26 -40.47 1.53
N LEU A 241 -5.55 -39.68 0.72
CA LEU A 241 -5.85 -39.53 -0.71
C LEU A 241 -5.45 -40.81 -1.46
N HIS A 242 -6.41 -41.41 -2.15
CA HIS A 242 -6.17 -42.42 -3.18
C HIS A 242 -6.59 -41.85 -4.54
N SER A 243 -5.59 -41.60 -5.40
CA SER A 243 -5.66 -41.29 -6.83
C SER A 243 -5.60 -39.82 -7.27
N LEU A 244 -4.95 -39.63 -8.43
CA LEU A 244 -4.64 -38.35 -9.09
C LEU A 244 -5.86 -37.68 -9.76
N GLN A 245 -7.04 -38.28 -9.72
CA GLN A 245 -8.25 -37.73 -10.36
C GLN A 245 -8.96 -36.67 -9.50
N ASP A 246 -8.71 -36.63 -8.19
CA ASP A 246 -9.34 -35.66 -7.27
C ASP A 246 -8.70 -34.25 -7.30
N LEU A 247 -7.51 -34.09 -7.88
CA LEU A 247 -6.85 -32.78 -8.02
C LEU A 247 -7.47 -31.90 -9.12
N GLY A 248 -8.16 -32.50 -10.09
CA GLY A 248 -8.78 -31.77 -11.21
C GLY A 248 -10.08 -31.06 -10.84
N ALA A 249 -10.79 -31.52 -9.81
CA ALA A 249 -12.07 -30.96 -9.39
C ALA A 249 -11.93 -29.72 -8.49
N LEU A 250 -10.82 -29.58 -7.75
CA LEU A 250 -10.58 -28.44 -6.85
C LEU A 250 -10.15 -27.14 -7.58
N VAL A 251 -9.78 -27.25 -8.86
CA VAL A 251 -9.29 -26.12 -9.68
C VAL A 251 -10.43 -25.36 -10.38
N ARG A 252 -11.68 -25.84 -10.31
CA ARG A 252 -12.79 -25.30 -11.11
C ARG A 252 -13.79 -24.38 -10.40
N GLU A 253 -13.60 -24.09 -9.12
CA GLU A 253 -14.41 -23.10 -8.39
C GLU A 253 -13.54 -22.03 -7.72
N GLN A 254 -12.76 -21.32 -8.52
CA GLN A 254 -12.39 -19.94 -8.19
C GLN A 254 -12.98 -19.05 -9.26
N ALA A 255 -14.16 -18.48 -8.97
CA ALA A 255 -14.64 -17.34 -9.71
C ALA A 255 -13.52 -16.28 -9.72
N PRO A 256 -13.21 -15.65 -10.86
CA PRO A 256 -12.27 -14.55 -10.85
C PRO A 256 -12.84 -13.48 -9.93
N ALA A 257 -12.05 -13.02 -8.96
CA ALA A 257 -12.38 -11.82 -8.19
C ALA A 257 -12.66 -10.72 -9.22
N GLY A 258 -13.92 -10.32 -9.34
CA GLY A 258 -14.32 -9.27 -10.27
C GLY A 258 -13.48 -8.03 -10.01
N SER A 259 -13.06 -7.35 -11.07
CA SER A 259 -12.33 -6.09 -10.95
C SER A 259 -13.14 -5.11 -10.08
N PHE A 260 -12.52 -4.53 -9.05
CA PHE A 260 -13.12 -3.45 -8.27
C PHE A 260 -13.49 -2.30 -9.21
N THR A 261 -14.75 -1.90 -9.20
CA THR A 261 -15.28 -0.90 -10.13
C THR A 261 -15.34 0.48 -9.47
N HIS A 262 -15.45 1.52 -10.29
CA HIS A 262 -15.74 2.88 -9.81
C HIS A 262 -17.01 2.93 -8.92
N LYS A 263 -18.00 2.07 -9.17
CA LYS A 263 -19.22 2.00 -8.33
C LYS A 263 -18.90 1.46 -6.93
N ASP A 264 -17.94 0.54 -6.82
CA ASP A 264 -17.52 -0.02 -5.54
C ASP A 264 -16.73 1.01 -4.71
N ALA A 265 -15.93 1.86 -5.38
CA ALA A 265 -15.25 2.99 -4.74
C ALA A 265 -16.24 4.00 -4.15
N GLU A 266 -17.22 4.42 -4.93
CA GLU A 266 -18.25 5.39 -4.50
C GLU A 266 -19.12 4.83 -3.37
N LYS A 267 -19.45 3.52 -3.43
CA LYS A 267 -20.15 2.84 -2.33
C LYS A 267 -19.32 2.84 -1.05
N PHE A 268 -18.02 2.57 -1.14
CA PHE A 268 -17.12 2.60 0.01
C PHE A 268 -16.99 4.01 0.61
N LYS A 269 -16.87 5.06 -0.22
CA LYS A 269 -16.86 6.46 0.21
C LYS A 269 -18.12 6.83 0.98
N ALA A 270 -19.29 6.52 0.41
CA ALA A 270 -20.59 6.80 1.04
C ALA A 270 -20.73 6.06 2.39
N GLU A 271 -20.28 4.80 2.46
CA GLU A 271 -20.29 4.01 3.69
C GLU A 271 -19.38 4.62 4.77
N MET A 272 -18.15 5.00 4.40
CA MET A 272 -17.19 5.61 5.33
C MET A 272 -17.73 6.93 5.89
N LYS A 273 -18.31 7.78 5.04
CA LYS A 273 -18.95 9.03 5.49
C LYS A 273 -20.11 8.76 6.46
N SER A 274 -20.97 7.79 6.15
CA SER A 274 -22.10 7.43 7.03
C SER A 274 -21.62 6.95 8.40
N ARG A 275 -20.56 6.12 8.45
CA ARG A 275 -19.97 5.65 9.72
C ARG A 275 -19.37 6.79 10.53
N ILE A 276 -18.63 7.68 9.88
CA ILE A 276 -18.04 8.86 10.53
C ILE A 276 -19.16 9.76 11.08
N ALA A 277 -20.22 10.00 10.30
CA ALA A 277 -21.32 10.87 10.68
C ALA A 277 -22.19 10.29 11.80
N TRP A 278 -22.51 8.99 11.76
CA TRP A 278 -23.32 8.33 12.79
C TRP A 278 -22.63 8.32 14.16
N LYS A 279 -21.31 8.14 14.18
CA LYS A 279 -20.53 8.16 15.43
C LYS A 279 -20.28 9.56 16.00
N GLY A 280 -20.56 10.63 15.24
CA GLY A 280 -20.48 12.01 15.71
C GLY A 280 -21.78 12.56 16.31
N GLY A 281 -22.88 11.80 16.29
CA GLY A 281 -24.20 12.23 16.75
C GLY A 281 -24.58 11.84 18.18
N ASP A 282 -23.67 11.21 18.92
CA ASP A 282 -23.90 10.70 20.30
C ASP A 282 -23.09 11.49 21.35
N GLN A 283 -23.02 12.82 21.16
CA GLN A 283 -22.52 13.79 22.16
C GLN A 283 -23.67 14.62 22.73
#